data_AF-A0A2R6EDT9-F1
#
_entry.id   AF-A0A2R6EDT9-F1
#
_cell.length_a   1.000
_cell.length_b   1.000
_cell.length_c   1.000
_cell.angle_alpha   90.00
_cell.angle_beta   90.00
_cell.angle_gamma   90.00
#
_symmetry.space_group_name_H-M   'P 1'
#
loop_
_entity.id
_entity.type
_entity.pdbx_description
1 polymer ?
#
loop_
_entity_poly.entity_id
_entity_poly.type
_entity_poly.pdbx_seq_one_letter_code
_entity_poly.pdbx_strand_id
1 'polypeptide(L)'
;MARLAEPTAATETTFAVVADPHVGKRTEGTSKLFDRTETHFRNALADASERGVDAVCSVGDLTKDGEPYNYDAVDRALDALDVPFHAVPGNHDVPKSRDEHDTMAVSEFAARYAPGGSYPFSASVGDVDIVGFNTAGAADRLFESHDGQLDPEKPDAVREALAGADDPVVLAHHNLPAMYDQLRAHRDAVEPEMGIPPITRRGDAYAETLAEGGTSLLLTGHLHMPATAKQAGVREVMVPTTCSFPQAYLTVTVDADRTTVRFHPVADRDGTRHAFEERSKNSATSRGLTAMAADRLARFPLVDERR
;
A
#
# COMPACT_ATOMS: atom_id res chain seq x y z
N MET A 1 -12.67 3.09 8.59
CA MET A 1 -12.39 3.63 7.26
C MET A 1 -13.43 3.16 6.24
N ALA A 2 -13.66 1.86 6.09
CA ALA A 2 -14.67 1.32 5.18
C ALA A 2 -15.36 0.08 5.79
N ARG A 3 -16.59 -0.19 5.34
CA ARG A 3 -17.29 -1.47 5.55
C ARG A 3 -17.70 -1.98 4.17
N LEU A 4 -17.26 -3.19 3.83
CA LEU A 4 -17.39 -3.80 2.51
C LEU A 4 -18.21 -5.09 2.62
N ALA A 5 -19.00 -5.39 1.60
CA ALA A 5 -19.82 -6.61 1.60
C ALA A 5 -18.98 -7.89 1.42
N GLU A 6 -17.80 -7.75 0.81
CA GLU A 6 -16.89 -8.82 0.40
C GLU A 6 -15.42 -8.35 0.55
N PRO A 7 -14.46 -9.28 0.74
CA PRO A 7 -14.69 -10.72 0.95
C PRO A 7 -15.33 -11.01 2.31
N THR A 8 -15.72 -12.27 2.53
CA THR A 8 -16.15 -12.77 3.85
C THR A 8 -15.49 -14.11 4.14
N ALA A 9 -15.33 -14.40 5.43
CA ALA A 9 -14.64 -15.59 5.90
C ALA A 9 -15.47 -16.27 7.00
N ALA A 10 -15.43 -17.60 7.06
CA ALA A 10 -16.19 -18.35 8.07
C ALA A 10 -15.69 -18.04 9.50
N THR A 11 -14.37 -17.93 9.66
CA THR A 11 -13.72 -17.50 10.90
C THR A 11 -13.25 -16.06 10.79
N GLU A 12 -13.54 -15.25 11.81
CA GLU A 12 -13.03 -13.88 11.88
C GLU A 12 -11.50 -13.90 11.79
N THR A 13 -10.96 -13.19 10.80
CA THR A 13 -9.54 -13.05 10.55
C THR A 13 -9.21 -11.56 10.50
N THR A 14 -8.16 -11.13 11.20
CA THR A 14 -7.71 -9.74 11.18
C THR A 14 -6.23 -9.64 10.83
N PHE A 15 -5.90 -8.86 9.80
CA PHE A 15 -4.51 -8.54 9.47
C PHE A 15 -4.28 -7.03 9.43
N ALA A 16 -3.06 -6.61 9.75
CA ALA A 16 -2.62 -5.23 9.59
C ALA A 16 -2.05 -5.01 8.18
N VAL A 17 -2.19 -3.80 7.65
CA VAL A 17 -1.66 -3.42 6.34
C VAL A 17 -0.95 -2.09 6.45
N VAL A 18 0.34 -2.09 6.13
CA VAL A 18 1.25 -0.93 6.23
C VAL A 18 1.71 -0.54 4.83
N ALA A 19 1.67 0.75 4.50
CA ALA A 19 2.11 1.25 3.20
C ALA A 19 3.12 2.38 3.33
N ASP A 20 4.00 2.47 2.34
CA ASP A 20 4.92 3.57 2.12
C ASP A 20 5.65 4.03 3.40
N PRO A 21 6.22 3.14 4.24
CA PRO A 21 6.95 3.59 5.41
C PRO A 21 8.21 4.37 5.06
N HIS A 22 8.79 4.12 3.88
CA HIS A 22 9.99 4.77 3.39
C HIS A 22 11.09 4.86 4.46
N VAL A 23 11.38 3.75 5.14
CA VAL A 23 12.38 3.73 6.21
C VAL A 23 13.70 4.30 5.68
N GLY A 24 14.17 5.39 6.31
CA GLY A 24 15.39 6.10 5.94
C GLY A 24 16.29 6.37 7.15
N LYS A 25 17.53 5.87 7.14
CA LYS A 25 18.51 6.01 8.25
C LYS A 25 19.52 7.14 8.10
N ARG A 26 19.62 7.74 6.91
CA ARG A 26 20.65 8.73 6.55
C ARG A 26 20.08 9.96 5.85
N THR A 27 18.79 10.18 6.04
CA THR A 27 18.06 11.34 5.50
C THR A 27 17.20 11.87 6.63
N GLU A 28 17.15 13.18 6.78
CA GLU A 28 16.38 13.87 7.81
C GLU A 28 15.49 14.91 7.13
N GLY A 29 14.36 15.27 7.75
CA GLY A 29 13.59 16.47 7.43
C GLY A 29 13.09 16.58 5.99
N THR A 30 11.83 16.22 5.75
CA THR A 30 11.08 16.51 4.51
C THR A 30 9.58 16.42 4.78
N SER A 31 8.73 16.59 3.76
CA SER A 31 7.31 16.22 3.84
C SER A 31 7.04 14.75 4.16
N LYS A 32 8.05 13.87 3.99
CA LYS A 32 8.03 12.44 4.36
C LYS A 32 8.62 12.15 5.75
N LEU A 33 9.00 13.18 6.52
CA LEU A 33 9.50 13.05 7.91
C LEU A 33 10.56 11.95 8.07
N PHE A 34 11.60 11.93 7.22
CA PHE A 34 12.57 10.83 7.19
C PHE A 34 13.23 10.55 8.54
N ASP A 35 13.43 11.57 9.38
CA ASP A 35 13.90 11.47 10.76
C ASP A 35 12.98 10.65 11.68
N ARG A 36 11.75 10.37 11.25
CA ARG A 36 10.72 9.64 12.02
C ARG A 36 10.23 8.36 11.36
N THR A 37 10.57 8.09 10.11
CA THR A 37 10.04 6.95 9.33
C THR A 37 10.22 5.60 10.01
N GLU A 38 11.41 5.30 10.52
CA GLU A 38 11.68 4.05 11.25
C GLU A 38 10.82 3.96 12.54
N THR A 39 10.68 5.08 13.27
CA THR A 39 9.85 5.14 14.48
C THR A 39 8.38 4.93 14.16
N HIS A 40 7.84 5.60 13.13
CA HIS A 40 6.45 5.43 12.71
C HIS A 40 6.17 4.00 12.23
N PHE A 41 7.10 3.40 11.49
CA PHE A 41 6.99 2.01 11.07
C PHE A 41 6.94 1.07 12.28
N ARG A 42 7.88 1.21 13.24
CA ARG A 42 7.87 0.44 14.49
C ARG A 42 6.60 0.63 15.31
N ASN A 43 6.08 1.86 15.40
CA ASN A 43 4.82 2.13 16.09
C ASN A 43 3.65 1.38 15.43
N ALA A 44 3.61 1.33 14.09
CA ALA A 44 2.60 0.57 13.36
C ALA A 44 2.68 -0.92 13.69
N LEU A 45 3.88 -1.49 13.68
CA LEU A 45 4.11 -2.90 13.99
C LEU A 45 3.73 -3.23 15.44
N ALA A 46 4.17 -2.41 16.39
CA ALA A 46 3.86 -2.60 17.81
C ALA A 46 2.35 -2.50 18.09
N ASP A 47 1.67 -1.47 17.58
CA ASP A 47 0.21 -1.33 17.75
C ASP A 47 -0.56 -2.46 17.05
N ALA A 48 -0.08 -2.96 15.89
CA ALA A 48 -0.65 -4.14 15.25
C ALA A 48 -0.49 -5.41 16.11
N SER A 49 0.68 -5.65 16.69
CA SER A 49 0.91 -6.76 17.62
C SER A 49 0.04 -6.67 18.87
N GLU A 50 -0.09 -5.47 19.46
CA GLU A 50 -0.97 -5.23 20.62
C GLU A 50 -2.45 -5.51 20.33
N ARG A 51 -2.87 -5.35 19.07
CA ARG A 51 -4.22 -5.68 18.61
C ARG A 51 -4.44 -7.17 18.33
N GLY A 52 -3.39 -7.99 18.38
CA GLY A 52 -3.48 -9.43 18.14
C GLY A 52 -3.89 -9.76 16.71
N VAL A 53 -3.34 -9.06 15.72
CA VAL A 53 -3.55 -9.40 14.30
C VAL A 53 -2.91 -10.73 13.95
N ASP A 54 -3.48 -11.45 12.99
CA ASP A 54 -3.02 -12.76 12.52
C ASP A 54 -1.82 -12.68 11.56
N ALA A 55 -1.66 -11.53 10.89
CA ALA A 55 -0.54 -11.23 9.99
C ALA A 55 -0.36 -9.72 9.83
N VAL A 56 0.81 -9.34 9.33
CA VAL A 56 1.09 -7.98 8.85
C VAL A 56 1.42 -8.04 7.37
N CYS A 57 0.70 -7.26 6.57
CA CYS A 57 0.95 -7.13 5.14
C CYS A 57 1.54 -5.76 4.81
N SER A 58 2.31 -5.67 3.73
CA SER A 58 2.74 -4.41 3.15
C SER A 58 2.50 -4.32 1.66
N VAL A 59 1.98 -3.17 1.25
CA VAL A 59 1.74 -2.83 -0.16
C VAL A 59 2.89 -2.04 -0.77
N GLY A 60 4.08 -2.10 -0.17
CA GLY A 60 5.33 -1.61 -0.77
C GLY A 60 5.84 -0.27 -0.24
N ASP A 61 6.94 0.16 -0.86
CA ASP A 61 7.79 1.28 -0.49
C ASP A 61 8.31 1.16 0.95
N LEU A 62 8.83 -0.04 1.27
CA LEU A 62 9.37 -0.35 2.60
C LEU A 62 10.52 0.58 2.98
N THR A 63 11.33 0.95 2.00
CA THR A 63 12.50 1.81 2.20
C THR A 63 12.37 3.12 1.44
N LYS A 64 13.22 4.10 1.79
CA LYS A 64 13.24 5.39 1.10
C LYS A 64 13.50 5.22 -0.39
N ASP A 65 14.61 4.56 -0.75
CA ASP A 65 15.03 4.32 -2.15
C ASP A 65 15.74 2.96 -2.32
N GLY A 66 15.52 1.96 -1.46
CA GLY A 66 16.07 0.61 -1.67
C GLY A 66 17.49 0.40 -1.14
N GLU A 67 18.05 1.35 -0.39
CA GLU A 67 19.42 1.23 0.12
C GLU A 67 19.55 0.04 1.12
N PRO A 68 20.63 -0.75 1.06
CA PRO A 68 20.77 -1.94 1.90
C PRO A 68 20.67 -1.64 3.41
N TYR A 69 21.23 -0.52 3.87
CA TYR A 69 21.16 -0.13 5.28
C TYR A 69 19.76 0.28 5.74
N ASN A 70 18.86 0.67 4.82
CA ASN A 70 17.46 0.94 5.12
C ASN A 70 16.71 -0.38 5.26
N TYR A 71 16.98 -1.37 4.41
CA TYR A 71 16.45 -2.72 4.58
C TYR A 71 16.94 -3.38 5.89
N ASP A 72 18.19 -3.17 6.30
CA ASP A 72 18.68 -3.63 7.61
C ASP A 72 17.84 -3.05 8.77
N ALA A 73 17.31 -1.83 8.62
CA ALA A 73 16.46 -1.20 9.63
C ALA A 73 15.02 -1.74 9.58
N VAL A 74 14.51 -2.02 8.37
CA VAL A 74 13.23 -2.71 8.16
C VAL A 74 13.26 -4.07 8.85
N ASP A 75 14.25 -4.92 8.56
CA ASP A 75 14.34 -6.26 9.16
C ASP A 75 14.44 -6.22 10.67
N ARG A 76 15.28 -5.33 11.22
CA ARG A 76 15.37 -5.15 12.67
C ARG A 76 14.08 -4.68 13.32
N ALA A 77 13.20 -4.00 12.57
CA ALA A 77 11.86 -3.67 13.06
C ALA A 77 10.92 -4.88 12.98
N LEU A 78 11.05 -5.72 11.96
CA LEU A 78 10.27 -6.94 11.78
C LEU A 78 10.67 -8.06 12.76
N ASP A 79 11.89 -8.07 13.29
CA ASP A 79 12.35 -9.04 14.31
C ASP A 79 11.45 -9.09 15.57
N ALA A 80 10.65 -8.05 15.82
CA ALA A 80 9.72 -7.96 16.94
C ALA A 80 8.32 -8.51 16.64
N LEU A 81 8.04 -8.92 15.39
CA LEU A 81 6.76 -9.50 15.01
C LEU A 81 6.72 -11.01 15.29
N ASP A 82 5.71 -11.44 16.03
CA ASP A 82 5.43 -12.87 16.27
C ASP A 82 4.48 -13.49 15.21
N VAL A 83 4.11 -12.72 14.20
CA VAL A 83 3.17 -13.11 13.14
C VAL A 83 3.79 -12.95 11.76
N PRO A 84 3.30 -13.66 10.72
CA PRO A 84 3.86 -13.55 9.38
C PRO A 84 3.82 -12.11 8.84
N PHE A 85 4.90 -11.73 8.17
CA PHE A 85 4.99 -10.52 7.38
C PHE A 85 5.00 -10.86 5.88
N HIS A 86 4.10 -10.25 5.11
CA HIS A 86 3.99 -10.46 3.66
C HIS A 86 4.04 -9.12 2.93
N ALA A 87 4.89 -8.97 1.92
CA ALA A 87 4.97 -7.71 1.18
C ALA A 87 5.00 -7.91 -0.34
N VAL A 88 4.58 -6.86 -1.03
CA VAL A 88 4.91 -6.59 -2.45
C VAL A 88 5.85 -5.39 -2.51
N PRO A 89 6.73 -5.27 -3.52
CA PRO A 89 7.61 -4.11 -3.62
C PRO A 89 6.84 -2.89 -4.12
N GLY A 90 7.25 -1.72 -3.66
CA GLY A 90 6.89 -0.45 -4.28
C GLY A 90 7.94 0.05 -5.26
N ASN A 91 7.68 1.16 -5.95
CA ASN A 91 8.63 1.68 -6.94
C ASN A 91 9.96 2.17 -6.35
N HIS A 92 10.03 2.41 -5.04
CA HIS A 92 11.26 2.72 -4.32
C HIS A 92 11.99 1.48 -3.78
N ASP A 93 11.41 0.28 -3.92
CA ASP A 93 12.02 -0.98 -3.49
C ASP A 93 12.71 -1.76 -4.62
N VAL A 94 12.58 -1.31 -5.87
CA VAL A 94 13.09 -2.01 -7.06
C VAL A 94 14.12 -1.16 -7.80
N PRO A 95 15.08 -1.77 -8.52
CA PRO A 95 16.15 -1.02 -9.16
C PRO A 95 15.64 0.01 -10.16
N LYS A 96 16.16 1.23 -10.07
CA LYS A 96 15.93 2.32 -11.03
C LYS A 96 17.24 2.84 -11.61
N SER A 97 17.18 3.36 -12.82
CA SER A 97 18.35 3.89 -13.55
C SER A 97 19.02 5.09 -12.89
N ARG A 98 18.27 5.78 -12.02
CA ARG A 98 18.71 6.97 -11.30
C ARG A 98 19.23 6.66 -9.91
N ASP A 99 19.22 5.40 -9.50
CA ASP A 99 19.74 5.00 -8.20
C ASP A 99 21.26 5.23 -8.17
N GLU A 100 21.74 5.91 -7.14
CA GLU A 100 23.17 6.16 -6.91
C GLU A 100 23.77 5.12 -5.95
N HIS A 101 23.03 4.06 -5.66
CA HIS A 101 23.37 2.97 -4.76
C HIS A 101 22.91 1.63 -5.34
N ASP A 102 23.42 0.55 -4.78
CA ASP A 102 22.91 -0.78 -5.10
C ASP A 102 21.49 -0.94 -4.56
N THR A 103 20.56 -1.32 -5.44
CA THR A 103 19.18 -1.65 -5.08
C THR A 103 18.96 -3.14 -5.28
N MET A 104 18.29 -3.77 -4.31
CA MET A 104 17.99 -5.20 -4.32
C MET A 104 17.22 -5.61 -5.58
N ALA A 105 17.55 -6.77 -6.15
CA ALA A 105 16.76 -7.34 -7.25
C ALA A 105 15.37 -7.78 -6.77
N VAL A 106 14.36 -7.69 -7.62
CA VAL A 106 12.97 -8.11 -7.28
C VAL A 106 12.89 -9.55 -6.78
N SER A 107 13.70 -10.46 -7.31
CA SER A 107 13.76 -11.86 -6.86
C SER A 107 14.30 -11.99 -5.44
N GLU A 108 15.25 -11.13 -5.04
CA GLU A 108 15.79 -11.10 -3.69
C GLU A 108 14.77 -10.47 -2.72
N PHE A 109 14.07 -9.41 -3.14
CA PHE A 109 12.97 -8.83 -2.37
C PHE A 109 11.87 -9.88 -2.14
N ALA A 110 11.50 -10.62 -3.19
CA ALA A 110 10.52 -11.69 -3.10
C ALA A 110 10.99 -12.80 -2.14
N ALA A 111 12.25 -13.25 -2.25
CA ALA A 111 12.81 -14.25 -1.34
C ALA A 111 12.77 -13.82 0.14
N ARG A 112 12.84 -12.51 0.41
CA ARG A 112 12.84 -11.94 1.76
C ARG A 112 11.44 -11.71 2.33
N TYR A 113 10.49 -11.26 1.50
CA TYR A 113 9.20 -10.75 2.00
C TYR A 113 7.94 -11.38 1.36
N ALA A 114 8.07 -12.16 0.29
CA ALA A 114 6.94 -12.82 -0.36
C ALA A 114 6.85 -14.31 0.04
N PRO A 115 5.67 -14.81 0.41
CA PRO A 115 5.42 -16.25 0.52
C PRO A 115 5.92 -17.01 -0.72
N GLY A 116 6.70 -18.07 -0.50
CA GLY A 116 7.28 -18.88 -1.58
C GLY A 116 8.40 -18.20 -2.37
N GLY A 117 8.77 -16.96 -2.06
CA GLY A 117 9.93 -16.29 -2.65
C GLY A 117 9.73 -15.78 -4.07
N SER A 118 8.50 -15.63 -4.56
CA SER A 118 8.20 -15.19 -5.92
C SER A 118 6.90 -14.39 -6.05
N TYR A 119 6.73 -13.69 -7.18
CA TYR A 119 5.47 -13.02 -7.55
C TYR A 119 4.87 -13.62 -8.84
N PRO A 120 3.54 -13.78 -8.93
CA PRO A 120 2.58 -13.62 -7.84
C PRO A 120 2.81 -14.65 -6.72
N PHE A 121 2.42 -14.30 -5.50
CA PHE A 121 2.34 -15.25 -4.38
C PHE A 121 0.89 -15.41 -3.94
N SER A 122 0.60 -16.54 -3.29
CA SER A 122 -0.63 -16.79 -2.54
C SER A 122 -0.26 -17.23 -1.12
N ALA A 123 -1.02 -16.76 -0.13
CA ALA A 123 -0.91 -17.19 1.26
C ALA A 123 -2.29 -17.13 1.93
N SER A 124 -2.53 -17.99 2.92
CA SER A 124 -3.74 -17.95 3.72
C SER A 124 -3.42 -17.40 5.10
N VAL A 125 -4.22 -16.44 5.57
CA VAL A 125 -4.22 -15.91 6.92
C VAL A 125 -5.57 -16.26 7.52
N GLY A 126 -5.61 -17.17 8.48
CA GLY A 126 -6.89 -17.74 8.93
C GLY A 126 -7.66 -18.35 7.75
N ASP A 127 -8.91 -17.91 7.58
CA ASP A 127 -9.80 -18.31 6.47
C ASP A 127 -9.80 -17.30 5.31
N VAL A 128 -8.82 -16.38 5.27
CA VAL A 128 -8.69 -15.35 4.21
C VAL A 128 -7.49 -15.65 3.35
N ASP A 129 -7.70 -15.77 2.04
CA ASP A 129 -6.62 -15.85 1.07
C ASP A 129 -6.09 -14.45 0.71
N ILE A 130 -4.77 -14.34 0.61
CA ILE A 130 -4.04 -13.15 0.22
C ILE A 130 -3.24 -13.47 -1.04
N VAL A 131 -3.39 -12.64 -2.07
CA VAL A 131 -2.62 -12.74 -3.31
C VAL A 131 -1.85 -11.45 -3.54
N GLY A 132 -0.53 -11.54 -3.67
CA GLY A 132 0.33 -10.38 -3.90
C GLY A 132 1.12 -10.46 -5.20
N PHE A 133 1.24 -9.34 -5.92
CA PHE A 133 2.08 -9.27 -7.12
C PHE A 133 2.75 -7.91 -7.32
N ASN A 134 3.83 -7.93 -8.09
CA ASN A 134 4.68 -6.77 -8.35
C ASN A 134 4.12 -5.87 -9.47
N THR A 135 3.80 -4.62 -9.12
CA THR A 135 3.48 -3.55 -10.09
C THR A 135 4.60 -2.52 -10.26
N ALA A 136 5.65 -2.56 -9.45
CA ALA A 136 6.74 -1.59 -9.38
C ALA A 136 7.79 -1.68 -10.50
N GLY A 137 7.81 -2.79 -11.22
CA GLY A 137 8.81 -3.06 -12.25
C GLY A 137 9.99 -3.90 -11.76
N ALA A 138 11.09 -3.86 -12.49
CA ALA A 138 12.34 -4.57 -12.27
C ALA A 138 13.47 -3.89 -13.09
N ALA A 139 14.70 -4.41 -13.03
CA ALA A 139 15.82 -3.85 -13.78
C ALA A 139 15.62 -3.86 -15.31
N ASP A 140 14.79 -4.78 -15.82
CA ASP A 140 14.43 -4.92 -17.24
C ASP A 140 13.06 -4.28 -17.60
N ARG A 141 12.30 -3.79 -16.61
CA ARG A 141 10.95 -3.24 -16.80
C ARG A 141 10.69 -2.04 -15.90
N LEU A 142 10.34 -0.89 -16.48
CA LEU A 142 10.15 0.37 -15.74
C LEU A 142 11.43 0.85 -15.03
N PHE A 143 12.61 0.48 -15.52
CA PHE A 143 13.89 0.91 -14.95
C PHE A 143 14.07 2.45 -14.94
N GLU A 144 13.57 3.12 -15.97
CA GLU A 144 13.66 4.59 -16.13
C GLU A 144 12.46 5.35 -15.53
N SER A 145 11.58 4.69 -14.77
CA SER A 145 10.30 5.27 -14.35
C SER A 145 9.82 4.74 -13.00
N HIS A 146 9.11 5.58 -12.26
CA HIS A 146 8.38 5.19 -11.06
C HIS A 146 6.89 4.89 -11.37
N ASP A 147 6.49 4.84 -12.64
CA ASP A 147 5.15 4.39 -13.02
C ASP A 147 4.95 2.93 -12.62
N GLY A 148 3.71 2.56 -12.36
CA GLY A 148 3.31 1.18 -12.13
C GLY A 148 2.95 0.46 -13.43
N GLN A 149 3.06 -0.86 -13.45
CA GLN A 149 2.48 -1.70 -14.50
C GLN A 149 2.36 -3.14 -14.01
N LEU A 150 1.21 -3.78 -14.22
CA LEU A 150 1.13 -5.24 -14.18
C LEU A 150 2.06 -5.79 -15.28
N ASP A 151 2.91 -6.76 -14.92
CA ASP A 151 3.85 -7.36 -15.87
C ASP A 151 3.09 -7.89 -17.11
N PRO A 152 3.35 -7.32 -18.31
CA PRO A 152 2.62 -7.70 -19.51
C PRO A 152 2.88 -9.16 -19.93
N GLU A 153 3.91 -9.80 -19.40
CA GLU A 153 4.22 -11.21 -19.66
C GLU A 153 3.61 -12.17 -18.62
N LYS A 154 3.05 -11.66 -17.51
CA LYS A 154 2.49 -12.47 -16.42
C LYS A 154 1.01 -12.24 -16.09
N PRO A 155 0.13 -11.76 -17.00
CA PRO A 155 -1.28 -11.57 -16.64
C PRO A 155 -1.95 -12.91 -16.31
N ASP A 156 -1.64 -13.98 -17.04
CA ASP A 156 -2.23 -15.31 -16.80
C ASP A 156 -1.79 -15.92 -15.47
N ALA A 157 -0.52 -15.73 -15.08
CA ALA A 157 -0.04 -16.17 -13.77
C ALA A 157 -0.78 -15.46 -12.62
N VAL A 158 -1.10 -14.17 -12.78
CA VAL A 158 -1.91 -13.44 -11.80
C VAL A 158 -3.34 -13.96 -11.78
N ARG A 159 -3.98 -14.17 -12.94
CA ARG A 159 -5.33 -14.76 -13.00
C ARG A 159 -5.39 -16.14 -12.36
N GLU A 160 -4.40 -16.98 -12.61
CA GLU A 160 -4.32 -18.33 -12.04
C GLU A 160 -4.18 -18.27 -10.51
N ALA A 161 -3.31 -17.39 -9.99
CA ALA A 161 -3.16 -17.19 -8.55
C ALA A 161 -4.46 -16.70 -7.89
N LEU A 162 -5.20 -15.81 -8.55
CA LEU A 162 -6.49 -15.30 -8.06
C LEU A 162 -7.59 -16.37 -8.13
N ALA A 163 -7.72 -17.06 -9.25
CA ALA A 163 -8.73 -18.10 -9.45
C ALA A 163 -8.50 -19.36 -8.59
N GLY A 164 -7.29 -19.52 -8.04
CA GLY A 164 -6.93 -20.57 -7.09
C GLY A 164 -7.39 -20.30 -5.66
N ALA A 165 -7.95 -19.12 -5.36
CA ALA A 165 -8.40 -18.69 -4.05
C ALA A 165 -9.89 -18.30 -4.07
N ASP A 166 -10.56 -18.36 -2.91
CA ASP A 166 -11.95 -17.91 -2.78
C ASP A 166 -11.98 -16.42 -2.40
N ASP A 167 -12.29 -15.57 -3.39
CA ASP A 167 -12.32 -14.10 -3.28
C ASP A 167 -11.14 -13.50 -2.47
N PRO A 168 -9.89 -13.66 -2.96
CA PRO A 168 -8.72 -13.27 -2.19
C PRO A 168 -8.62 -11.75 -2.02
N VAL A 169 -8.04 -11.32 -0.90
CA VAL A 169 -7.58 -9.94 -0.73
C VAL A 169 -6.28 -9.75 -1.51
N VAL A 170 -6.28 -8.81 -2.45
CA VAL A 170 -5.13 -8.57 -3.31
C VAL A 170 -4.21 -7.48 -2.76
N LEU A 171 -2.90 -7.70 -2.82
CA LEU A 171 -1.87 -6.71 -2.52
C LEU A 171 -1.12 -6.30 -3.80
N ALA A 172 -1.10 -5.00 -4.09
CA ALA A 172 -0.27 -4.42 -5.14
C ALA A 172 0.11 -2.99 -4.76
N HIS A 173 1.24 -2.46 -5.24
CA HIS A 173 1.62 -1.09 -4.86
C HIS A 173 0.78 0.00 -5.55
N HIS A 174 0.68 -0.08 -6.88
CA HIS A 174 0.10 0.99 -7.70
C HIS A 174 -1.41 0.87 -7.90
N ASN A 175 -2.07 2.03 -8.04
CA ASN A 175 -3.52 2.17 -8.00
C ASN A 175 -4.25 1.84 -9.30
N LEU A 176 -5.59 1.72 -9.25
CA LEU A 176 -6.44 1.61 -10.44
C LEU A 176 -6.68 2.98 -11.10
N PRO A 177 -7.00 3.04 -12.41
CA PRO A 177 -7.36 4.28 -13.11
C PRO A 177 -8.39 5.15 -12.37
N ALA A 178 -9.43 4.53 -11.81
CA ALA A 178 -10.46 5.22 -11.05
C ALA A 178 -9.93 5.99 -9.83
N MET A 179 -8.80 5.59 -9.24
CA MET A 179 -8.15 6.34 -8.17
C MET A 179 -7.48 7.62 -8.69
N TYR A 180 -6.79 7.52 -9.84
CA TYR A 180 -6.15 8.67 -10.48
C TYR A 180 -7.18 9.67 -11.03
N ASP A 181 -8.39 9.23 -11.39
CA ASP A 181 -9.46 10.14 -11.81
C ASP A 181 -9.92 11.05 -10.67
N GLN A 182 -9.97 10.54 -9.43
CA GLN A 182 -10.23 11.39 -8.26
C GLN A 182 -9.12 12.44 -8.07
N LEU A 183 -7.88 12.05 -8.34
CA LEU A 183 -6.73 12.95 -8.24
C LEU A 183 -6.77 14.06 -9.28
N ARG A 184 -7.08 13.71 -10.54
CA ARG A 184 -7.27 14.66 -11.64
C ARG A 184 -8.42 15.61 -11.34
N ALA A 185 -9.54 15.10 -10.85
CA ALA A 185 -10.68 15.92 -10.46
C ALA A 185 -10.32 16.93 -9.36
N HIS A 186 -9.54 16.52 -8.35
CA HIS A 186 -9.08 17.45 -7.31
C HIS A 186 -8.11 18.51 -7.85
N ARG A 187 -7.11 18.10 -8.66
CA ARG A 187 -6.20 19.04 -9.33
C ARG A 187 -6.99 20.07 -10.14
N ASP A 188 -7.89 19.61 -11.00
CA ASP A 188 -8.60 20.49 -11.94
C ASP A 188 -9.56 21.46 -11.24
N ALA A 189 -10.14 21.07 -10.11
CA ALA A 189 -11.13 21.87 -9.39
C ALA A 189 -10.56 22.72 -8.24
N VAL A 190 -9.49 22.26 -7.58
CA VAL A 190 -9.02 22.82 -6.29
C VAL A 190 -7.56 23.26 -6.33
N GLU A 191 -6.67 22.46 -6.93
CA GLU A 191 -5.23 22.72 -6.91
C GLU A 191 -4.61 22.52 -8.31
N PRO A 192 -4.78 23.46 -9.26
CA PRO A 192 -4.36 23.27 -10.66
C PRO A 192 -2.85 23.09 -10.86
N GLU A 193 -2.04 23.55 -9.90
CA GLU A 193 -0.57 23.39 -9.90
C GLU A 193 -0.12 22.02 -9.38
N MET A 194 -1.03 21.21 -8.85
CA MET A 194 -0.73 19.85 -8.40
C MET A 194 -0.30 18.97 -9.58
N GLY A 195 0.90 18.40 -9.47
CA GLY A 195 1.36 17.35 -10.36
C GLY A 195 0.58 16.04 -10.13
N ILE A 196 0.45 15.24 -11.17
CA ILE A 196 -0.02 13.86 -11.05
C ILE A 196 1.22 12.99 -10.75
N PRO A 197 1.28 12.31 -9.59
CA PRO A 197 2.33 11.33 -9.29
C PRO A 197 2.38 10.22 -10.35
N PRO A 198 3.43 9.38 -10.35
CA PRO A 198 3.54 8.27 -11.30
C PRO A 198 2.26 7.44 -11.35
N ILE A 199 1.90 6.95 -12.54
CA ILE A 199 0.60 6.29 -12.77
C ILE A 199 0.78 4.83 -13.15
N THR A 200 -0.31 4.07 -13.09
CA THR A 200 -0.33 2.69 -13.59
C THR A 200 -0.52 2.66 -15.10
N ARG A 201 0.52 2.27 -15.84
CA ARG A 201 0.46 2.00 -17.28
C ARG A 201 -0.45 0.81 -17.55
N ARG A 202 -1.22 0.89 -18.65
CA ARG A 202 -2.20 -0.13 -19.03
C ARG A 202 -3.17 -0.48 -17.88
N GLY A 203 -3.57 0.53 -17.10
CA GLY A 203 -4.40 0.35 -15.91
C GLY A 203 -5.76 -0.32 -16.17
N ASP A 204 -6.33 -0.17 -17.37
CA ASP A 204 -7.58 -0.87 -17.72
C ASP A 204 -7.39 -2.37 -17.84
N ALA A 205 -6.33 -2.82 -18.53
CA ALA A 205 -5.97 -4.24 -18.60
C ALA A 205 -5.61 -4.81 -17.21
N TYR A 206 -5.03 -3.99 -16.34
CA TYR A 206 -4.80 -4.36 -14.95
C TYR A 206 -6.12 -4.58 -14.20
N ALA A 207 -7.08 -3.64 -14.29
CA ALA A 207 -8.40 -3.78 -13.68
C ALA A 207 -9.18 -4.99 -14.23
N GLU A 208 -9.10 -5.24 -15.54
CA GLU A 208 -9.70 -6.41 -16.19
C GLU A 208 -9.10 -7.72 -15.66
N THR A 209 -7.77 -7.79 -15.52
CA THR A 209 -7.08 -8.98 -14.96
C THR A 209 -7.59 -9.32 -13.56
N LEU A 210 -7.80 -8.30 -12.71
CA LEU A 210 -8.34 -8.51 -11.35
C LEU A 210 -9.79 -8.97 -11.39
N ALA A 211 -10.63 -8.34 -12.21
CA ALA A 211 -12.04 -8.68 -12.35
C ALA A 211 -12.25 -10.11 -12.87
N GLU A 212 -11.46 -10.52 -13.86
CA GLU A 212 -11.46 -11.88 -14.41
C GLU A 212 -10.92 -12.92 -13.41
N GLY A 213 -10.02 -12.50 -12.51
CA GLY A 213 -9.48 -13.34 -11.45
C GLY A 213 -10.43 -13.57 -10.27
N GLY A 214 -11.56 -12.87 -10.20
CA GLY A 214 -12.60 -13.12 -9.20
C GLY A 214 -12.35 -12.51 -7.81
N THR A 215 -11.47 -11.51 -7.70
CA THR A 215 -11.31 -10.74 -6.45
C THR A 215 -12.29 -9.57 -6.36
N SER A 216 -12.78 -9.30 -5.15
CA SER A 216 -13.60 -8.15 -4.81
C SER A 216 -12.80 -7.01 -4.20
N LEU A 217 -11.60 -7.27 -3.63
CA LEU A 217 -10.83 -6.32 -2.84
C LEU A 217 -9.34 -6.27 -3.23
N LEU A 218 -8.90 -5.07 -3.61
CA LEU A 218 -7.51 -4.70 -3.85
C LEU A 218 -7.04 -3.69 -2.80
N LEU A 219 -5.89 -3.95 -2.18
CA LEU A 219 -5.18 -3.03 -1.29
C LEU A 219 -3.94 -2.44 -1.98
N THR A 220 -3.81 -1.12 -1.93
CA THR A 220 -2.73 -0.36 -2.60
C THR A 220 -2.09 0.70 -1.72
N GLY A 221 -0.92 1.22 -2.12
CA GLY A 221 -0.19 2.31 -1.45
C GLY A 221 0.00 3.51 -2.39
N HIS A 222 1.25 3.98 -2.51
CA HIS A 222 1.78 4.88 -3.56
C HIS A 222 1.36 6.35 -3.49
N LEU A 223 0.09 6.68 -3.21
CA LEU A 223 -0.37 8.09 -3.16
C LEU A 223 -0.42 8.65 -1.74
N HIS A 224 0.02 7.87 -0.73
CA HIS A 224 0.22 8.31 0.65
C HIS A 224 -1.03 8.95 1.29
N MET A 225 -2.23 8.41 1.05
CA MET A 225 -3.46 8.90 1.68
C MET A 225 -4.51 7.80 1.74
N PRO A 226 -5.43 7.80 2.73
CA PRO A 226 -6.52 6.85 2.72
C PRO A 226 -7.46 7.17 1.55
N ALA A 227 -7.92 6.16 0.81
CA ALA A 227 -8.88 6.33 -0.27
C ALA A 227 -9.63 5.05 -0.61
N THR A 228 -10.72 5.19 -1.37
CA THR A 228 -11.39 4.06 -1.99
C THR A 228 -11.81 4.42 -3.42
N ALA A 229 -11.76 3.45 -4.33
CA ALA A 229 -12.33 3.53 -5.67
C ALA A 229 -12.99 2.18 -6.04
N LYS A 230 -13.81 2.13 -7.09
CA LYS A 230 -14.32 0.86 -7.64
C LYS A 230 -14.17 0.89 -9.15
N GLN A 231 -13.59 -0.15 -9.72
CA GLN A 231 -13.43 -0.30 -11.17
C GLN A 231 -13.55 -1.77 -11.53
N ALA A 232 -14.28 -2.07 -12.61
CA ALA A 232 -14.51 -3.44 -13.09
C ALA A 232 -15.02 -4.42 -11.99
N GLY A 233 -15.82 -3.93 -11.03
CA GLY A 233 -16.33 -4.75 -9.93
C GLY A 233 -15.40 -4.85 -8.71
N VAL A 234 -14.11 -4.55 -8.87
CA VAL A 234 -13.10 -4.61 -7.81
C VAL A 234 -13.08 -3.32 -7.00
N ARG A 235 -13.18 -3.43 -5.67
CA ARG A 235 -13.01 -2.34 -4.71
C ARG A 235 -11.52 -2.15 -4.44
N GLU A 236 -10.99 -0.99 -4.80
CA GLU A 236 -9.67 -0.57 -4.34
C GLU A 236 -9.81 0.16 -3.00
N VAL A 237 -8.97 -0.23 -2.04
CA VAL A 237 -8.73 0.46 -0.78
C VAL A 237 -7.26 0.86 -0.73
N MET A 238 -7.01 2.16 -0.77
CA MET A 238 -5.65 2.69 -0.65
C MET A 238 -5.30 2.90 0.82
N VAL A 239 -4.26 2.20 1.24
CA VAL A 239 -3.65 2.24 2.56
C VAL A 239 -2.94 3.59 2.72
N PRO A 240 -3.12 4.32 3.83
CA PRO A 240 -2.35 5.52 4.10
C PRO A 240 -0.88 5.17 4.34
N THR A 241 -0.02 6.15 4.19
CA THR A 241 1.41 6.03 4.50
C THR A 241 1.68 6.16 6.00
N THR A 242 2.80 5.62 6.47
CA THR A 242 3.34 5.94 7.81
C THR A 242 4.37 7.09 7.80
N CYS A 243 4.84 7.55 6.62
CA CYS A 243 5.91 8.55 6.51
C CYS A 243 5.40 10.00 6.42
N SER A 244 4.20 10.26 5.88
CA SER A 244 3.65 11.62 5.76
C SER A 244 2.21 11.71 6.25
N PHE A 245 1.67 12.93 6.40
CA PHE A 245 0.29 13.09 6.87
C PHE A 245 -0.68 12.34 5.95
N PRO A 246 -1.62 11.51 6.44
CA PRO A 246 -1.95 11.28 7.85
C PRO A 246 -1.34 9.96 8.34
N GLN A 247 -0.19 10.02 9.02
CA GLN A 247 0.61 8.84 9.35
C GLN A 247 -0.22 7.74 10.01
N ALA A 248 -0.41 6.63 9.31
CA ALA A 248 -1.27 5.57 9.78
C ALA A 248 -1.01 4.25 9.05
N TYR A 249 -1.59 3.19 9.60
CA TYR A 249 -1.77 1.91 8.93
C TYR A 249 -3.26 1.50 9.02
N LEU A 250 -3.63 0.40 8.38
CA LEU A 250 -4.99 -0.15 8.46
C LEU A 250 -5.01 -1.51 9.13
N THR A 251 -6.11 -1.83 9.82
CA THR A 251 -6.47 -3.25 10.05
C THR A 251 -7.64 -3.62 9.15
N VAL A 252 -7.59 -4.80 8.57
CA VAL A 252 -8.66 -5.41 7.79
C VAL A 252 -9.15 -6.62 8.58
N THR A 253 -10.41 -6.58 8.99
CA THR A 253 -11.08 -7.69 9.67
C THR A 253 -12.11 -8.27 8.73
N VAL A 254 -11.99 -9.54 8.38
CA VAL A 254 -12.91 -10.28 7.51
C VAL A 254 -13.67 -11.27 8.39
N ASP A 255 -15.00 -11.16 8.42
CA ASP A 255 -15.89 -12.06 9.16
C ASP A 255 -16.95 -12.65 8.20
N ALA A 256 -17.89 -13.43 8.74
CA ALA A 256 -18.90 -14.12 7.93
C ALA A 256 -19.89 -13.16 7.25
N ASP A 257 -20.02 -11.94 7.76
CA ASP A 257 -20.98 -10.95 7.31
C ASP A 257 -20.36 -9.88 6.40
N ARG A 258 -19.10 -9.50 6.64
CA ARG A 258 -18.47 -8.35 5.95
C ARG A 258 -16.94 -8.34 6.07
N THR A 259 -16.34 -7.41 5.32
CA THR A 259 -14.98 -6.92 5.57
C THR A 259 -15.02 -5.51 6.18
N THR A 260 -14.34 -5.32 7.32
CA THR A 260 -14.21 -4.03 8.03
C THR A 260 -12.78 -3.51 7.97
N VAL A 261 -12.60 -2.31 7.40
CA VAL A 261 -11.30 -1.65 7.32
C VAL A 261 -11.23 -0.50 8.33
N ARG A 262 -10.30 -0.55 9.28
CA ARG A 262 -10.09 0.48 10.32
C ARG A 262 -8.76 1.19 10.12
N PHE A 263 -8.74 2.49 10.44
CA PHE A 263 -7.58 3.37 10.33
C PHE A 263 -6.99 3.59 11.71
N HIS A 264 -5.67 3.47 11.83
CA HIS A 264 -4.96 3.61 13.10
C HIS A 264 -3.76 4.56 12.93
N PRO A 265 -3.76 5.74 13.57
CA PRO A 265 -2.65 6.67 13.49
C PRO A 265 -1.42 6.10 14.20
N VAL A 266 -0.23 6.34 13.65
CA VAL A 266 1.06 5.89 14.24
C VAL A 266 1.81 7.01 14.95
N ALA A 267 1.19 8.17 15.04
CA ALA A 267 1.65 9.35 15.74
C ALA A 267 0.52 9.93 16.60
N ASP A 268 0.88 10.60 17.68
CA ASP A 268 -0.08 11.32 18.50
C ASP A 268 -0.64 12.56 17.78
N ARG A 269 -1.46 13.34 18.49
CA ARG A 269 -2.09 14.55 17.95
C ARG A 269 -1.07 15.59 17.51
N ASP A 270 0.02 15.76 18.26
CA ASP A 270 1.04 16.76 17.96
C ASP A 270 1.90 16.33 16.78
N GLY A 271 2.27 15.04 16.72
CA GLY A 271 2.94 14.43 15.57
C GLY A 271 2.12 14.53 14.29
N THR A 272 0.82 14.23 14.37
CA THR A 272 -0.12 14.36 13.23
C THR A 272 -0.26 15.81 12.77
N ARG A 273 -0.32 16.76 13.71
CA ARG A 273 -0.38 18.20 13.37
C ARG A 273 0.90 18.68 12.69
N HIS A 274 2.05 18.28 13.22
CA HIS A 274 3.35 18.61 12.64
C HIS A 274 3.47 18.06 11.22
N ALA A 275 3.09 16.80 11.02
CA ALA A 275 3.04 16.19 9.71
C ALA A 275 2.15 16.92 8.69
N PHE A 276 0.95 17.33 9.12
CA PHE A 276 0.04 18.11 8.28
C PHE A 276 0.71 19.40 7.83
N GLU A 277 1.36 20.10 8.77
CA GLU A 277 2.07 21.34 8.50
C GLU A 277 3.21 21.18 7.50
N GLU A 278 4.08 20.18 7.72
CA GLU A 278 5.22 19.87 6.84
C GLU A 278 4.76 19.51 5.42
N ARG A 279 3.79 18.59 5.30
CA ARG A 279 3.29 18.14 3.99
C ARG A 279 2.55 19.26 3.24
N SER A 280 1.76 20.08 3.94
CA SER A 280 0.98 21.17 3.32
C SER A 280 1.83 22.29 2.73
N LYS A 281 3.04 22.50 3.26
CA LYS A 281 3.93 23.61 2.86
C LYS A 281 5.00 23.19 1.85
N ASN A 282 5.15 21.90 1.57
CA ASN A 282 6.28 21.38 0.80
C ASN A 282 6.21 21.64 -0.70
N SER A 283 5.05 21.41 -1.33
CA SER A 283 4.82 21.65 -2.76
C SER A 283 3.33 21.75 -3.06
N ALA A 284 2.94 22.23 -4.24
CA ALA A 284 1.53 22.21 -4.67
C ALA A 284 0.95 20.78 -4.65
N THR A 285 1.71 19.80 -5.12
CA THR A 285 1.31 18.38 -5.08
C THR A 285 1.12 17.88 -3.65
N SER A 286 2.08 18.14 -2.76
CA SER A 286 2.00 17.72 -1.36
C SER A 286 0.82 18.39 -0.63
N ARG A 287 0.55 19.66 -0.93
CA ARG A 287 -0.60 20.41 -0.42
C ARG A 287 -1.93 19.81 -0.90
N GLY A 288 -2.07 19.52 -2.20
CA GLY A 288 -3.27 18.89 -2.76
C GLY A 288 -3.54 17.51 -2.14
N LEU A 289 -2.52 16.64 -2.06
CA LEU A 289 -2.66 15.34 -1.40
C LEU A 289 -3.01 15.48 0.09
N THR A 290 -2.45 16.48 0.79
CA THR A 290 -2.78 16.76 2.19
C THR A 290 -4.23 17.18 2.35
N ALA A 291 -4.73 18.05 1.46
CA ALA A 291 -6.12 18.49 1.45
C ALA A 291 -7.09 17.31 1.21
N MET A 292 -6.79 16.46 0.22
CA MET A 292 -7.55 15.24 -0.05
C MET A 292 -7.56 14.28 1.14
N ALA A 293 -6.41 14.06 1.78
CA ALA A 293 -6.31 13.21 2.96
C ALA A 293 -7.14 13.74 4.13
N ALA A 294 -7.05 15.04 4.42
CA ALA A 294 -7.80 15.67 5.50
C ALA A 294 -9.32 15.61 5.28
N ASP A 295 -9.76 15.90 4.06
CA ASP A 295 -11.18 15.78 3.68
C ASP A 295 -11.69 14.34 3.82
N ARG A 296 -10.91 13.34 3.40
CA ARG A 296 -11.30 11.93 3.53
C ARG A 296 -11.36 11.46 4.98
N LEU A 297 -10.41 11.87 5.82
CA LEU A 297 -10.45 11.58 7.27
C LEU A 297 -11.73 12.12 7.92
N ALA A 298 -12.17 13.32 7.53
CA ALA A 298 -13.39 13.93 8.05
C ALA A 298 -14.68 13.23 7.58
N ARG A 299 -14.60 12.39 6.54
CA ARG A 299 -15.75 11.71 5.90
C ARG A 299 -15.86 10.23 6.24
N PHE A 300 -15.08 9.70 7.18
CA PHE A 300 -15.16 8.28 7.52
C PHE A 300 -16.57 7.88 8.06
N PRO A 301 -17.10 6.71 7.65
CA PRO A 301 -16.54 5.78 6.69
C PRO A 301 -16.65 6.28 5.23
N LEU A 302 -15.60 6.07 4.43
CA LEU A 302 -15.58 6.45 3.02
C LEU A 302 -16.58 5.63 2.18
N VAL A 303 -16.80 4.38 2.60
CA VAL A 303 -17.73 3.42 1.99
C VAL A 303 -18.39 2.61 3.11
N ASP A 304 -19.69 2.42 2.99
CA ASP A 304 -20.50 1.53 3.84
C ASP A 304 -21.42 0.72 2.91
N GLU A 305 -20.93 -0.43 2.45
CA GLU A 305 -21.70 -1.38 1.65
C GLU A 305 -22.60 -2.18 2.60
N ARG A 306 -23.90 -1.95 2.49
CA ARG A 306 -24.91 -2.73 3.23
C ARG A 306 -25.32 -3.92 2.36
N ARG A 307 -25.26 -5.12 2.92
CA ARG A 307 -25.94 -6.30 2.38
C ARG A 307 -27.44 -6.14 2.46
#